data_AF-A0A6B3IJP5-F1
#
_entry.id   AF-A0A6B3IJP5-F1
#
_cell.length_a   1.000
_cell.length_b   1.000
_cell.length_c   1.000
_cell.angle_alpha   90.00
_cell.angle_beta   90.00
_cell.angle_gamma   90.00
#
_symmetry.space_group_name_H-M   'P 1'
#
loop_
_entity.id
_entity.type
_entity.pdbx_description
1 polymer ?
#
loop_
_entity_poly.entity_id
_entity_poly.type
_entity_poly.pdbx_seq_one_letter_code
_entity_poly.pdbx_strand_id
1 'polypeptide(L)'
;SGYAEFNRQADESVEKGLLTAESTAIPTTLLLLILVFRSAAAAPLPLAVAGVSVVGSPAIPVVVAQLTSVPVFATDLTTALLLGPGTAPATATAAAAMRGPPMPT
;
A
#
# COMPACT_ATOMS: atom_id res chain seq x y z
N SER A 1 21.39 -23.40 -7.59
CA SER A 1 20.27 -24.32 -7.32
C SER A 1 19.11 -23.91 -8.21
N GLY A 2 18.33 -24.84 -8.77
CA GLY A 2 17.24 -24.51 -9.72
C GLY A 2 16.24 -23.45 -9.21
N TYR A 3 16.09 -23.35 -7.89
CA TYR A 3 15.29 -22.30 -7.22
C TYR A 3 15.77 -20.86 -7.49
N ALA A 4 17.08 -20.62 -7.62
CA ALA A 4 17.61 -19.29 -7.90
C ALA A 4 17.29 -18.84 -9.34
N GLU A 5 17.33 -19.77 -10.31
CA GLU A 5 16.98 -19.48 -11.70
C GLU A 5 15.47 -19.29 -11.89
N PHE A 6 14.66 -20.07 -11.17
CA PHE A 6 13.20 -19.89 -11.16
C PHE A 6 12.81 -18.53 -10.57
N ASN A 7 13.42 -18.14 -9.44
CA ASN A 7 13.12 -16.84 -8.83
C ASN A 7 13.53 -15.68 -9.75
N ARG A 8 14.71 -15.75 -10.37
CA ARG A 8 15.17 -14.75 -11.34
C ARG A 8 14.21 -14.60 -12.52
N GLN A 9 13.72 -15.72 -13.08
CA GLN A 9 12.76 -15.68 -14.18
C GLN A 9 11.38 -15.14 -13.76
N ALA A 10 10.95 -15.46 -12.55
CA ALA A 10 9.71 -14.90 -11.99
C ALA A 10 9.84 -13.39 -11.79
N ASP A 11 10.95 -12.93 -11.22
CA ASP A 11 11.23 -11.51 -10.99
C ASP A 11 11.27 -10.73 -12.31
N GLU A 12 12.00 -11.22 -13.32
CA GLU A 12 12.05 -10.62 -14.66
C GLU A 12 10.68 -10.56 -15.35
N SER A 13 9.86 -11.61 -15.16
CA SER A 13 8.51 -11.66 -15.74
C SER A 13 7.58 -10.65 -15.10
N VAL A 14 7.68 -10.48 -13.77
CA VAL A 14 6.89 -9.50 -13.02
C VAL A 14 7.30 -8.08 -13.38
N GLU A 15 8.60 -7.76 -13.39
CA GLU A 15 9.10 -6.43 -13.75
C GLU A 15 8.63 -6.03 -15.17
N LYS A 16 8.81 -6.92 -16.13
CA LYS A 16 8.38 -6.68 -17.52
C LYS A 16 6.86 -6.53 -17.63
N GLY A 17 6.10 -7.29 -16.85
CA GLY A 17 4.65 -7.20 -16.76
C GLY A 17 4.19 -5.85 -16.20
N LEU A 18 4.80 -5.40 -15.10
CA LEU A 18 4.52 -4.12 -14.47
C LEU A 18 4.86 -2.94 -15.39
N LEU A 19 6.04 -2.94 -16.03
CA LEU A 19 6.45 -1.88 -16.96
C LEU A 19 5.50 -1.77 -18.17
N THR A 20 5.06 -2.92 -18.71
CA THR A 20 4.08 -2.95 -19.81
C THR A 20 2.70 -2.46 -19.34
N ALA A 21 2.31 -2.81 -18.11
CA ALA A 21 1.05 -2.35 -17.53
C ALA A 21 1.06 -0.85 -17.24
N GLU A 22 2.11 -0.33 -16.61
CA GLU A 22 2.24 1.10 -16.26
C GLU A 22 2.27 1.99 -17.49
N SER A 23 3.06 1.59 -18.51
CA SER A 23 3.16 2.34 -19.76
C SER A 23 1.83 2.47 -20.51
N THR A 24 0.87 1.56 -20.29
CA THR A 24 -0.48 1.65 -20.87
C THR A 24 -1.48 2.31 -19.92
N ALA A 25 -1.42 1.99 -18.62
CA ALA A 25 -2.40 2.44 -17.63
C ALA A 25 -2.30 3.95 -17.35
N ILE A 26 -1.09 4.49 -17.24
CA ILE A 26 -0.85 5.93 -16.99
C ILE A 26 -1.46 6.80 -18.11
N PRO A 27 -1.12 6.62 -19.41
CA PRO A 27 -1.67 7.46 -20.46
C PRO A 27 -3.18 7.26 -20.64
N THR A 28 -3.69 6.04 -20.46
CA THR A 28 -5.13 5.78 -20.54
C THR A 28 -5.88 6.53 -19.43
N THR A 29 -5.36 6.49 -18.20
CA THR A 29 -5.96 7.23 -17.07
C THR A 29 -5.93 8.73 -17.33
N LEU A 30 -4.78 9.28 -17.75
CA LEU A 30 -4.65 10.70 -18.12
C LEU A 30 -5.63 11.10 -19.22
N LEU A 31 -5.82 10.27 -20.24
CA LEU A 31 -6.76 10.50 -21.32
C LEU A 31 -8.22 10.50 -20.82
N LEU A 32 -8.58 9.54 -19.96
CA LEU A 32 -9.89 9.49 -19.32
C LEU A 32 -10.14 10.72 -18.46
N LEU A 33 -9.14 11.21 -17.72
CA LEU A 33 -9.25 12.46 -16.97
C LEU A 33 -9.54 13.65 -17.90
N ILE A 34 -8.82 13.78 -19.01
CA ILE A 34 -9.05 14.86 -19.98
C ILE A 34 -10.45 14.77 -20.61
N LEU A 35 -10.92 13.57 -20.96
CA LEU A 35 -12.22 13.33 -21.60
C LEU A 35 -13.41 13.58 -20.65
N VAL A 36 -13.33 13.11 -19.41
CA VAL A 36 -14.43 13.23 -18.43
C VAL A 36 -14.59 14.68 -17.95
N PHE A 37 -13.47 15.35 -17.68
CA PHE A 37 -13.50 16.71 -17.12
C PHE A 37 -13.52 17.81 -18.19
N ARG A 38 -13.23 17.49 -19.46
CA ARG A 38 -13.28 18.39 -20.64
C ARG A 38 -12.51 19.73 -20.50
N SER A 39 -11.71 19.90 -19.45
CA SER A 39 -10.96 21.11 -19.12
C SER A 39 -9.67 20.75 -18.40
N ALA A 40 -8.54 21.27 -18.88
CA ALA A 40 -7.22 21.05 -18.28
C ALA A 40 -7.13 21.50 -16.81
N ALA A 41 -8.00 22.44 -16.38
CA ALA A 41 -8.06 22.94 -15.02
C ALA A 41 -8.76 21.98 -14.02
N ALA A 42 -9.58 21.04 -14.52
CA ALA A 42 -10.29 20.06 -13.69
C ALA A 42 -9.64 18.67 -13.71
N ALA A 43 -8.65 18.44 -14.58
CA ALA A 43 -7.84 17.22 -14.60
C ALA A 43 -7.08 16.92 -13.28
N PRO A 44 -6.56 17.89 -12.50
CA PRO A 44 -5.85 17.58 -11.25
C PRO A 44 -6.80 17.26 -10.09
N LEU A 45 -8.09 17.53 -10.21
CA LEU A 45 -9.09 17.32 -9.15
C LEU A 45 -9.11 15.87 -8.64
N PRO A 46 -9.21 14.84 -9.50
CA PRO A 46 -9.13 13.44 -9.06
C PRO A 46 -7.76 13.03 -8.52
N LEU A 47 -6.65 13.58 -9.04
CA LEU A 47 -5.33 13.34 -8.44
C LEU A 47 -5.22 13.96 -7.04
N ALA A 48 -5.77 15.16 -6.85
CA ALA A 48 -5.81 15.82 -5.56
C ALA A 48 -6.65 15.01 -4.55
N VAL A 49 -7.82 14.51 -4.97
CA VAL A 49 -8.64 13.61 -4.14
C VAL A 49 -7.86 12.33 -3.80
N ALA A 50 -7.14 11.73 -4.75
CA ALA A 50 -6.31 10.56 -4.48
C ALA A 50 -5.21 10.85 -3.46
N GLY A 51 -4.48 11.97 -3.61
CA GLY A 51 -3.45 12.39 -2.66
C GLY A 51 -3.99 12.68 -1.26
N VAL A 52 -5.12 13.38 -1.18
CA VAL A 52 -5.83 13.61 0.10
C VAL A 52 -6.28 12.30 0.71
N SER A 53 -6.74 11.33 -0.08
CA SER A 53 -7.17 10.03 0.42
C SER A 53 -6.00 9.20 0.95
N VAL A 54 -4.83 9.26 0.30
CA VAL A 54 -3.61 8.59 0.78
C VAL A 54 -3.19 9.15 2.14
N VAL A 55 -3.14 10.47 2.29
CA VAL A 55 -2.72 11.11 3.56
C VAL A 55 -3.82 11.06 4.62
N GLY A 56 -5.09 11.14 4.22
CA GLY A 56 -6.25 11.22 5.11
C GLY A 56 -6.72 9.88 5.66
N SER A 57 -6.61 8.79 4.89
CA SER A 57 -7.01 7.44 5.34
C SER A 57 -6.34 6.98 6.65
N PRO A 58 -5.01 7.13 6.85
CA PRO A 58 -4.39 6.75 8.13
C PRO A 58 -4.81 7.65 9.30
N ALA A 59 -5.33 8.86 9.06
CA ALA A 59 -5.77 9.76 10.13
C ALA A 59 -7.08 9.31 10.79
N ILE A 60 -7.96 8.63 10.05
CA ILE A 60 -9.26 8.16 10.56
C ILE A 60 -9.10 7.19 11.75
N PRO A 61 -8.33 6.08 11.65
CA PRO A 61 -8.14 5.18 12.78
C PRO A 61 -7.40 5.85 13.95
N VAL A 62 -6.54 6.85 13.70
CA VAL A 62 -5.91 7.65 14.78
C VAL A 62 -6.95 8.43 15.57
N VAL A 63 -7.89 9.10 14.89
CA VAL A 63 -8.97 9.83 15.56
C VAL A 63 -9.91 8.87 16.30
N VAL A 64 -10.24 7.74 15.69
CA VAL A 64 -11.10 6.71 16.30
C VAL A 64 -10.42 6.04 17.51
N ALA A 65 -9.09 5.90 17.51
CA ALA A 65 -8.32 5.38 18.63
C ALA A 65 -8.41 6.26 19.90
N GLN A 66 -8.75 7.55 19.75
CA GLN A 66 -8.96 8.45 20.88
C GLN A 66 -10.33 8.25 21.55
N LEU A 67 -11.30 7.69 20.82
CA LEU A 67 -12.67 7.48 21.29
C LEU A 67 -12.93 6.02 21.66
N THR A 68 -12.18 5.08 21.06
CA THR A 68 -12.35 3.64 21.21
C THR A 68 -10.99 2.94 21.21
N SER A 69 -10.86 1.85 21.98
CA SER A 69 -9.62 1.06 21.99
C SER A 69 -9.45 0.30 20.67
N VAL A 70 -8.72 0.88 19.73
CA VAL A 70 -8.36 0.25 18.46
C VAL A 70 -7.07 -0.56 18.65
N PRO A 71 -6.97 -1.81 18.15
CA PRO A 71 -5.75 -2.59 18.23
C PRO A 71 -4.60 -1.93 17.45
N VAL A 72 -3.39 -1.90 18.05
CA VAL A 72 -2.16 -1.35 17.43
C VAL A 72 -1.88 -1.99 16.07
N PHE A 73 -2.16 -3.29 15.93
CA PHE A 73 -2.04 -4.01 14.67
C PHE A 73 -2.85 -3.40 13.52
N ALA A 74 -4.06 -2.90 13.78
CA ALA A 74 -4.92 -2.33 12.73
C ALA A 74 -4.33 -1.03 12.15
N THR A 75 -3.73 -0.20 13.01
CA THR A 75 -3.05 1.04 12.61
C THR A 75 -1.77 0.74 11.83
N ASP A 76 -1.01 -0.26 12.27
CA ASP A 76 0.23 -0.69 11.61
C ASP A 76 -0.06 -1.32 10.24
N LEU A 77 -1.13 -2.11 10.11
CA LEU A 77 -1.60 -2.64 8.83
C LEU A 77 -2.01 -1.54 7.84
N THR A 78 -2.69 -0.51 8.32
CA THR A 78 -3.11 0.62 7.47
C THR A 78 -1.88 1.33 6.89
N THR A 79 -0.83 1.50 7.69
CA THR A 79 0.43 2.12 7.26
C THR A 79 1.19 1.22 6.29
N ALA A 80 1.27 -0.08 6.59
CA ALA A 80 1.88 -1.08 5.71
C ALA A 80 1.19 -1.17 4.34
N LEU A 81 -0.14 -1.09 4.30
CA LEU A 81 -0.89 -1.10 3.04
C LEU A 81 -0.60 0.15 2.20
N LEU A 82 -0.39 1.29 2.86
CA LEU A 82 -0.20 2.58 2.19
C LEU A 82 1.22 2.80 1.70
N LEU A 83 2.22 2.46 2.52
CA LEU A 83 3.63 2.78 2.29
C LEU A 83 4.46 1.54 1.97
N GLY A 84 3.96 0.36 2.32
CA GLY A 84 4.60 -0.93 2.08
C GLY A 84 4.80 -1.71 3.39
N PRO A 85 4.72 -3.05 3.35
CA PRO A 85 4.82 -3.88 4.56
C PRO A 85 6.15 -3.73 5.30
N GLY A 86 7.23 -3.31 4.62
CA GLY A 86 8.55 -3.09 5.22
C GLY A 86 8.68 -1.81 6.05
N THR A 87 7.71 -0.90 5.99
CA THR A 87 7.76 0.39 6.70
C THR A 87 6.92 0.42 7.98
N ALA A 88 6.25 -0.69 8.32
CA ALA A 88 5.46 -0.78 9.55
C ALA A 88 6.35 -0.63 10.80
N PRO A 89 5.85 0.03 11.87
CA PRO A 89 6.63 0.21 13.09
C PRO A 89 6.91 -1.13 13.80
N ALA A 90 8.05 -1.21 14.50
CA ALA A 90 8.55 -2.44 15.12
C ALA A 90 7.63 -3.03 16.22
N THR A 91 6.63 -2.28 16.68
CA THR A 91 5.65 -2.68 17.70
C THR A 91 4.82 -3.90 17.30
N ALA A 92 4.43 -4.02 16.02
CA ALA A 92 3.70 -5.18 15.52
C ALA A 92 4.54 -6.47 15.53
N THR A 93 5.81 -6.38 15.12
CA THR A 93 6.74 -7.51 15.10
C THR A 93 7.07 -8.02 16.50
N ALA A 94 7.21 -7.12 17.48
CA ALA A 94 7.47 -7.48 18.88
C ALA A 94 6.28 -8.23 19.52
N ALA A 95 5.04 -7.88 19.19
CA ALA A 95 3.84 -8.54 19.70
C ALA A 95 3.66 -9.98 19.18
N ALA A 96 4.12 -10.26 17.95
CA ALA A 96 4.10 -11.62 17.39
C ALA A 96 5.21 -12.51 17.98
N ALA A 97 6.40 -11.95 18.26
CA ALA A 97 7.52 -12.69 18.84
C ALA A 97 7.31 -13.09 20.32
N MET A 98 6.55 -12.31 21.10
CA MET A 98 6.19 -12.64 22.49
C MET A 98 5.10 -13.72 22.62
N ARG A 99 4.49 -14.18 21.52
CA ARG A 99 3.51 -15.28 21.48
C ARG A 99 4.15 -16.65 21.20
N GLY A 100 5.39 -16.87 21.65
CA GLY A 100 6.09 -18.16 21.56
C GLY A 100 5.52 -19.23 22.50
N PRO A 101 5.73 -20.54 22.21
CA PRO A 101 5.13 -21.65 22.93
C PRO A 101 5.69 -21.83 24.36
N PRO A 102 4.87 -22.32 25.33
CA PRO A 102 5.34 -22.60 26.68
C PRO A 102 6.40 -23.72 26.68
N MET A 103 7.41 -23.57 27.56
CA MET A 103 8.52 -24.52 27.70
C MET A 103 8.01 -25.95 27.93
N PRO A 104 8.48 -26.96 27.17
CA PRO A 104 8.36 -28.33 27.60
C PRO A 104 9.24 -28.51 28.85
N THR A 105 8.60 -28.87 29.95
CA THR A 105 9.25 -29.42 31.16
C THR A 105 9.88 -30.77 30.86
#